data_AF-A0A7Y0IC23-F1
#
_entry.id   AF-A0A7Y0IC23-F1
#
_cell.length_a   1.000
_cell.length_b   1.000
_cell.length_c   1.000
_cell.angle_alpha   90.00
_cell.angle_beta   90.00
_cell.angle_gamma   90.00
#
_symmetry.space_group_name_H-M   'P 1'
#
loop_
_entity.id
_entity.type
_entity.pdbx_description
1 polymer ?
#
loop_
_entity_poly.entity_id
_entity_poly.type
_entity_poly.pdbx_seq_one_letter_code
_entity_poly.pdbx_strand_id
1 'polypeptide(L)'
;MCNCINIEAGSYGNQVSLSRPNHMIGQTQGSAGDTICVDACLSAEIQSLWDLGISTTGCCCGHNYLPPFIGVIDEDIPKMKGLGYVVAPNETDLSREDGFKPKSC
;
A
#
# COMPACT_ATOMS: atom_id res chain seq x y z
N MET A 1 -4.51 13.34 -7.38
CA MET A 1 -3.19 13.28 -8.06
C MET A 1 -2.13 13.65 -7.03
N CYS A 2 -1.08 12.85 -6.85
CA CYS A 2 -0.06 13.10 -5.81
C CYS A 2 0.96 14.16 -6.26
N ASN A 3 1.59 14.85 -5.31
CA ASN A 3 2.63 15.86 -5.62
C ASN A 3 4.04 15.24 -5.75
N CYS A 4 4.15 13.98 -6.17
CA CYS A 4 5.44 13.31 -6.36
C CYS A 4 6.25 14.00 -7.47
N ILE A 5 7.53 14.31 -7.24
CA ILE A 5 8.36 15.10 -8.17
C ILE A 5 9.46 14.21 -8.77
N ASN A 6 9.34 13.92 -10.07
CA ASN A 6 10.38 13.31 -10.91
C ASN A 6 11.00 12.01 -10.35
N ILE A 7 10.18 11.15 -9.74
CA ILE A 7 10.63 9.84 -9.25
C ILE A 7 10.43 8.80 -10.34
N GLU A 8 11.52 8.17 -10.76
CA GLU A 8 11.48 7.05 -11.69
C GLU A 8 10.83 5.83 -11.01
N ALA A 9 9.84 5.21 -11.66
CA ALA A 9 9.21 4.00 -11.16
C ALA A 9 10.23 2.87 -11.02
N GLY A 10 10.26 2.22 -9.85
CA GLY A 10 11.24 1.17 -9.55
C GLY A 10 12.59 1.68 -9.04
N SER A 11 12.82 2.99 -8.95
CA SER A 11 14.05 3.56 -8.35
C SER A 11 14.10 3.41 -6.82
N TYR A 12 12.95 3.18 -6.18
CA TYR A 12 12.78 3.22 -4.72
C TYR A 12 13.17 4.57 -4.08
N GLY A 13 13.33 5.63 -4.88
CA GLY A 13 13.79 6.96 -4.41
C GLY A 13 12.78 7.72 -3.56
N ASN A 14 11.51 7.28 -3.52
CA ASN A 14 10.44 7.90 -2.75
C ASN A 14 9.94 7.01 -1.60
N GLN A 15 10.81 6.16 -1.03
CA GLN A 15 10.41 5.30 0.08
C GLN A 15 10.77 5.91 1.44
N VAL A 16 9.95 5.62 2.45
CA VAL A 16 10.26 5.86 3.87
C VAL A 16 10.13 4.56 4.64
N SER A 17 10.95 4.37 5.66
CA SER A 17 10.86 3.22 6.57
C SER A 17 9.98 3.57 7.76
N LEU A 18 8.88 2.83 7.93
CA LEU A 18 8.00 2.92 9.09
C LEU A 18 8.19 1.70 9.99
N SER A 19 7.95 1.87 11.29
CA SER A 19 7.95 0.74 12.23
C SER A 19 6.84 -0.24 11.88
N ARG A 20 7.17 -1.54 11.90
CA ARG A 20 6.21 -2.61 11.71
C ARG A 20 5.19 -2.60 12.84
N PRO A 21 3.87 -2.59 12.54
CA PRO A 21 2.86 -2.68 13.59
C PRO A 21 2.76 -4.10 14.15
N ASN A 22 2.38 -4.23 15.42
CA ASN A 22 2.41 -5.51 16.15
C ASN A 22 1.57 -6.61 15.49
N HIS A 23 0.43 -6.27 14.88
CA HIS A 23 -0.43 -7.26 14.20
C HIS A 23 0.16 -7.79 12.89
N MET A 24 1.23 -7.18 12.39
CA MET A 24 1.98 -7.62 11.21
C MET A 24 3.32 -8.30 11.57
N ILE A 25 3.60 -8.56 12.86
CA ILE A 25 4.77 -9.35 13.26
C ILE A 25 4.66 -10.77 12.67
N GLY A 26 5.71 -11.21 11.98
CA GLY A 26 5.75 -12.49 11.28
C GLY A 26 5.31 -12.45 9.81
N GLN A 27 4.71 -11.35 9.33
CA GLN A 27 4.40 -11.16 7.91
C GLN A 27 5.65 -10.71 7.13
N THR A 28 6.36 -11.61 6.46
CA THR A 28 7.66 -11.28 5.84
C THR A 28 7.58 -10.78 4.40
N GLN A 29 6.39 -10.42 3.90
CA GLN A 29 6.22 -9.86 2.56
C GLN A 29 6.95 -8.50 2.48
N GLY A 30 7.87 -8.36 1.52
CA GLY A 30 8.64 -7.14 1.29
C GLY A 30 9.80 -6.87 2.28
N SER A 31 9.63 -7.18 3.56
CA SER A 31 10.69 -7.06 4.58
C SER A 31 10.49 -8.08 5.69
N ALA A 32 11.57 -8.69 6.19
CA ALA A 32 11.57 -9.53 7.39
C ALA A 32 11.97 -8.75 8.67
N GLY A 33 12.35 -7.47 8.53
CA GLY A 33 12.81 -6.65 9.66
C GLY A 33 11.69 -5.95 10.41
N ASP A 34 12.07 -5.25 11.49
CA ASP A 34 11.17 -4.46 12.34
C ASP A 34 10.64 -3.18 11.66
N THR A 35 11.12 -2.89 10.45
CA THR A 35 10.66 -1.76 9.64
C THR A 35 10.20 -2.22 8.25
N ILE A 36 9.19 -1.54 7.73
CA ILE A 36 8.61 -1.74 6.41
C ILE A 36 8.82 -0.47 5.59
N CYS A 37 9.38 -0.63 4.38
CA CYS A 37 9.49 0.48 3.44
C CYS A 37 8.16 0.70 2.72
N VAL A 38 7.70 1.93 2.68
CA VAL A 38 6.44 2.34 2.02
C VAL A 38 6.68 3.55 1.13
N ASP A 39 5.83 3.76 0.14
CA ASP A 39 5.85 5.00 -0.65
C ASP A 39 5.57 6.20 0.26
N ALA A 40 6.48 7.19 0.27
CA ALA A 40 6.40 8.37 1.11
C ALA A 40 5.10 9.15 0.90
N CYS A 41 4.58 9.19 -0.34
CA CYS A 41 3.33 9.87 -0.66
C CYS A 41 2.11 9.19 -0.02
N LEU A 42 2.19 7.89 0.27
CA LEU A 42 1.11 7.11 0.88
C LEU A 42 1.34 6.82 2.37
N SER A 43 2.50 7.19 2.92
CA SER A 43 2.92 6.83 4.28
C SER A 43 1.88 7.13 5.37
N ALA A 44 1.22 8.29 5.33
CA ALA A 44 0.18 8.66 6.29
C ALA A 44 -1.10 7.80 6.15
N GLU A 45 -1.49 7.47 4.91
CA GLU A 45 -2.65 6.61 4.65
C GLU A 45 -2.36 5.16 5.08
N ILE A 46 -1.16 4.66 4.79
CA ILE A 46 -0.70 3.34 5.22
C ILE A 46 -0.68 3.24 6.75
N GLN A 47 -0.11 4.23 7.44
CA GLN A 47 -0.12 4.25 8.90
C GLN A 47 -1.56 4.27 9.46
N SER A 48 -2.46 5.05 8.87
CA SER A 48 -3.87 5.08 9.26
C SER A 48 -4.56 3.72 9.08
N LEU A 49 -4.25 2.99 8.01
CA LEU A 49 -4.76 1.63 7.79
C LEU A 49 -4.18 0.64 8.81
N TRP A 50 -2.90 0.75 9.13
CA TRP A 50 -2.27 -0.07 10.17
C TRP A 50 -2.87 0.18 11.55
N ASP A 51 -3.18 1.43 11.89
CA ASP A 51 -3.83 1.79 13.14
C ASP A 51 -5.25 1.21 13.24
N LEU A 52 -5.89 0.93 12.10
CA LEU A 52 -7.18 0.22 11.99
C LEU A 52 -7.03 -1.31 11.98
N GLY A 53 -5.80 -1.84 12.13
CA GLY A 53 -5.52 -3.27 12.14
C GLY A 53 -5.56 -3.93 10.76
N ILE A 54 -5.35 -3.16 9.69
CA ILE A 54 -5.22 -3.67 8.33
C ILE A 54 -3.76 -4.01 8.06
N SER A 55 -3.52 -5.14 7.41
CA SER A 55 -2.21 -5.65 7.02
C SER A 55 -1.98 -5.39 5.53
N THR A 56 -1.06 -4.48 5.22
CA THR A 56 -0.74 -4.12 3.83
C THR A 56 0.41 -4.97 3.29
N THR A 57 0.37 -5.31 2.01
CA THR A 57 1.39 -6.14 1.32
C THR A 57 2.30 -5.35 0.38
N GLY A 58 1.94 -4.11 0.06
CA GLY A 58 2.74 -3.18 -0.74
C GLY A 58 1.95 -1.93 -1.12
N CYS A 59 2.62 -0.86 -1.56
CA CYS A 59 1.94 0.33 -2.06
C CYS A 59 2.82 1.13 -3.03
N CYS A 60 2.19 1.89 -3.91
CA CYS A 60 2.84 2.86 -4.79
C CYS A 60 1.85 3.96 -5.17
N CYS A 61 2.29 5.22 -5.14
CA CYS A 61 1.46 6.35 -5.60
C CYS A 61 1.36 6.45 -7.13
N GLY A 62 2.04 5.56 -7.86
CA GLY A 62 2.08 5.54 -9.32
C GLY A 62 2.95 6.63 -9.94
N HIS A 63 3.60 7.46 -9.13
CA HIS A 63 4.52 8.53 -9.53
C HIS A 63 3.97 9.42 -10.65
N ASN A 64 2.66 9.65 -10.70
CA ASN A 64 1.94 10.41 -11.73
C ASN A 64 1.90 9.81 -13.14
N TYR A 65 2.42 8.60 -13.34
CA TYR A 65 2.44 7.93 -14.66
C TYR A 65 1.78 6.56 -14.68
N LEU A 66 1.64 5.92 -13.52
CA LEU A 66 1.03 4.60 -13.35
C LEU A 66 -0.22 4.69 -12.45
N PRO A 67 -1.15 3.72 -12.55
CA PRO A 67 -2.23 3.60 -11.59
C PRO A 67 -1.69 3.40 -10.16
N PRO A 68 -2.12 4.21 -9.18
CA PRO A 68 -1.72 4.03 -7.79
C PRO A 68 -2.40 2.81 -7.16
N PHE A 69 -1.74 2.19 -6.17
CA PHE A 69 -2.31 1.04 -5.48
C PHE A 69 -1.85 0.92 -4.01
N ILE A 70 -2.70 0.28 -3.20
CA ILE A 70 -2.39 -0.31 -1.89
C ILE A 70 -2.79 -1.79 -1.96
N GLY A 71 -1.85 -2.68 -1.71
CA GLY A 71 -2.10 -4.11 -1.55
C GLY A 71 -2.38 -4.46 -0.09
N VAL A 72 -3.28 -5.41 0.16
CA VAL A 72 -3.57 -5.98 1.47
C VAL A 72 -3.55 -7.51 1.44
N ILE A 73 -3.62 -8.15 2.60
CA ILE A 73 -3.90 -9.60 2.68
C ILE A 73 -5.39 -9.85 2.42
N ASP A 74 -5.73 -11.06 1.97
CA ASP A 74 -7.09 -11.44 1.59
C ASP A 74 -8.11 -11.24 2.72
N GLU A 75 -7.69 -11.49 3.97
CA GLU A 75 -8.52 -11.36 5.16
C GLU A 75 -8.99 -9.91 5.41
N ASP A 76 -8.24 -8.93 4.91
CA ASP A 76 -8.55 -7.50 5.09
C ASP A 76 -9.30 -6.89 3.90
N ILE A 77 -9.53 -7.63 2.81
CA ILE A 77 -10.34 -7.18 1.65
C ILE A 77 -11.74 -6.71 2.10
N PRO A 78 -12.50 -7.44 2.93
CA PRO A 78 -13.81 -6.98 3.38
C PRO A 78 -13.74 -5.70 4.22
N LYS A 79 -12.67 -5.52 5.02
CA LYS A 79 -12.47 -4.31 5.83
C LYS A 79 -12.18 -3.10 4.95
N MET A 80 -11.30 -3.26 3.94
CA MET A 80 -11.01 -2.21 2.95
C MET A 80 -12.28 -1.76 2.23
N LYS A 81 -13.09 -2.72 1.74
CA LYS A 81 -14.40 -2.43 1.11
C LYS A 81 -15.36 -1.73 2.09
N GLY A 82 -15.42 -2.18 3.35
CA GLY A 82 -16.23 -1.55 4.40
C GLY A 82 -15.82 -0.11 4.73
N LEU A 83 -14.54 0.22 4.60
CA LEU A 83 -14.01 1.58 4.71
C LEU A 83 -14.25 2.44 3.45
N GLY A 84 -14.90 1.89 2.41
CA GLY A 84 -15.19 2.58 1.16
C GLY A 84 -14.01 2.69 0.20
N TYR A 85 -12.98 1.84 0.33
CA TYR A 85 -11.95 1.72 -0.70
C TYR A 85 -12.49 0.97 -1.93
N VAL A 86 -11.96 1.34 -3.10
CA VAL A 86 -12.34 0.74 -4.39
C VAL A 86 -11.21 -0.16 -4.86
N VAL A 87 -11.56 -1.37 -5.30
CA VAL A 87 -10.60 -2.33 -5.85
C VAL A 87 -9.89 -1.72 -7.06
N ALA A 88 -8.56 -1.80 -7.07
CA ALA A 88 -7.71 -1.53 -8.22
C ALA A 88 -7.54 -2.85 -8.98
N PRO A 89 -7.98 -2.96 -10.24
CA PRO A 89 -7.89 -4.20 -11.00
C PRO A 89 -6.42 -4.59 -11.21
N ASN A 90 -6.11 -5.87 -11.02
CA ASN A 90 -4.80 -6.42 -11.36
C ASN A 90 -4.78 -6.80 -12.85
N GLU A 91 -3.83 -6.26 -13.62
CA GLU A 91 -3.76 -6.45 -15.07
C GLU A 91 -3.43 -7.89 -15.49
N THR A 92 -2.79 -8.66 -14.60
CA THR A 92 -2.38 -10.06 -14.87
C THR A 92 -3.41 -11.08 -14.40
N ASP A 93 -4.25 -10.71 -13.43
CA ASP A 93 -5.29 -11.58 -12.87
C ASP A 93 -6.48 -10.75 -12.38
N LEU A 94 -7.51 -10.65 -13.23
CA LEU A 94 -8.73 -9.89 -12.94
C LEU A 94 -9.57 -10.47 -11.79
N SER A 95 -9.27 -11.68 -11.31
CA SER A 95 -9.98 -12.28 -10.17
C SER A 95 -9.48 -11.77 -8.81
N ARG A 96 -8.31 -11.11 -8.79
CA ARG A 96 -7.72 -10.55 -7.58
C ARG A 96 -8.41 -9.27 -7.16
N GLU A 97 -8.70 -9.18 -5.86
CA GLU A 97 -9.32 -8.01 -5.21
C GLU A 97 -8.47 -7.44 -4.07
N ASP A 98 -7.23 -7.90 -3.93
CA ASP A 98 -6.33 -7.52 -2.85
C ASP A 98 -5.62 -6.17 -3.10
N GLY A 99 -5.77 -5.61 -4.30
CA GLY A 99 -5.32 -4.26 -4.65
C GLY A 99 -6.43 -3.23 -4.55
N PHE A 100 -6.16 -2.07 -3.95
CA PHE A 100 -7.10 -0.97 -3.77
C PHE A 100 -6.52 0.36 -4.25
N LYS A 101 -7.38 1.24 -4.78
CA LYS A 101 -7.01 2.62 -5.11
C LYS A 101 -6.82 3.42 -3.82
N PRO A 102 -5.69 4.10 -3.62
CA PRO A 102 -5.53 4.98 -2.46
C PRO A 102 -6.50 6.16 -2.53
N LYS A 103 -6.83 6.74 -1.38
CA LYS A 103 -7.68 7.93 -1.28
C LYS A 103 -6.85 9.22 -1.24
N SER A 104 -5.57 9.13 -0.89
CA SER A 104 -4.67 10.29 -0.78
C SER A 104 -4.10 10.77 -2.13
N CYS A 105 -4.30 10.03 -3.23
CA CYS A 105 -3.72 10.36 -4.53
C CYS A 105 -4.64 10.10 -5.72
#